data_AF-A0A8C9V8T9-F1
#
_entry.id   AF-A0A8C9V8T9-F1
#
_cell.length_a   1.000
_cell.length_b   1.000
_cell.length_c   1.000
_cell.angle_alpha   90.00
_cell.angle_beta   90.00
_cell.angle_gamma   90.00
#
_symmetry.space_group_name_H-M   'P 1'
#
loop_
_entity.id
_entity.type
_entity.pdbx_description
1 polymer ?
#
loop_
_entity_poly.entity_id
_entity_poly.type
_entity_poly.pdbx_seq_one_letter_code
_entity_poly.pdbx_strand_id
1 'polypeptide(L)'
;MGNAKVGNHGKVVMGGLDRAIKNMDNIKGVYKDLSVMHSEKLHVDPDNFRLLSDCITVVVAEKFGPHVFTPEVQEAWQKFLNVVTSALSRQYH
;
A
#
# COMPACT_ATOMS: atom_id res chain seq x y z
N MET A 1 21.36 -8.38 -8.83
CA MET A 1 21.03 -7.02 -9.36
C MET A 1 19.56 -7.00 -9.77
N GLY A 2 18.82 -5.96 -9.41
CA GLY A 2 17.37 -5.85 -9.63
C GLY A 2 16.99 -5.10 -10.92
N ASN A 3 15.78 -5.37 -11.43
CA ASN A 3 15.25 -4.72 -12.63
C ASN A 3 14.93 -3.22 -12.37
N ALA A 4 15.49 -2.31 -13.16
CA ALA A 4 15.32 -0.87 -12.99
C ALA A 4 13.86 -0.39 -13.10
N LYS A 5 13.04 -1.01 -13.96
CA LYS A 5 11.61 -0.68 -14.08
C LYS A 5 10.86 -1.02 -12.79
N VAL A 6 11.17 -2.18 -12.20
CA VAL A 6 10.60 -2.60 -10.90
C VAL A 6 11.02 -1.65 -9.79
N GLY A 7 12.31 -1.30 -9.73
CA GLY A 7 12.83 -0.33 -8.76
C GLY A 7 12.16 1.05 -8.87
N ASN A 8 11.93 1.52 -10.09
CA ASN A 8 11.23 2.79 -10.32
C ASN A 8 9.75 2.71 -9.94
N HIS A 9 9.06 1.62 -10.29
CA HIS A 9 7.66 1.45 -9.91
C HIS A 9 7.50 1.32 -8.38
N GLY A 10 8.42 0.63 -7.70
CA GLY A 10 8.44 0.56 -6.24
C GLY A 10 8.50 1.95 -5.59
N LYS A 11 9.29 2.88 -6.13
CA LYS A 11 9.30 4.27 -5.66
C LYS A 11 7.95 4.97 -5.83
N VAL A 12 7.26 4.73 -6.94
CA VAL A 12 5.91 5.28 -7.19
C VAL A 12 4.91 4.74 -6.16
N VAL A 13 4.93 3.43 -5.90
CA VAL A 13 4.05 2.79 -4.89
C VAL A 13 4.33 3.35 -3.50
N MET A 14 5.60 3.46 -3.09
CA MET A 14 5.96 4.03 -1.79
C MET A 14 5.57 5.52 -1.67
N GLY A 15 5.67 6.29 -2.76
CA GLY A 15 5.14 7.66 -2.82
C GLY A 15 3.62 7.74 -2.69
N GLY A 16 2.91 6.72 -3.16
CA GLY A 16 1.48 6.52 -2.89
C GLY A 16 1.22 6.39 -1.39
N LEU A 17 1.91 5.47 -0.70
CA LEU A 17 1.76 5.28 0.75
C LEU A 17 2.08 6.55 1.55
N ASP A 18 3.11 7.30 1.18
CA ASP A 18 3.44 8.60 1.80
C ASP A 18 2.28 9.60 1.68
N ARG A 19 1.59 9.63 0.53
CA ARG A 19 0.37 10.44 0.36
C ARG A 19 -0.73 10.02 1.34
N ALA A 20 -0.94 8.73 1.57
CA ALA A 20 -1.91 8.27 2.57
C ALA A 20 -1.52 8.68 4.00
N ILE A 21 -0.24 8.55 4.38
CA ILE A 21 0.24 8.96 5.72
C ILE A 21 0.02 10.46 5.93
N LYS A 22 0.22 11.28 4.91
CA LYS A 22 -0.03 12.74 4.97
C LYS A 22 -1.51 13.13 5.00
N ASN A 23 -2.41 12.18 4.74
CA ASN A 23 -3.85 12.40 4.62
C ASN A 23 -4.65 11.31 5.36
N MET A 24 -4.20 10.87 6.54
CA MET A 24 -4.77 9.70 7.23
C MET A 24 -6.29 9.77 7.44
N ASP A 25 -6.83 10.97 7.73
CA ASP A 25 -8.27 11.17 7.93
C ASP A 25 -9.09 11.15 6.63
N ASN A 26 -8.43 11.19 5.47
CA ASN A 26 -9.07 11.28 4.15
C ASN A 26 -8.42 10.38 3.08
N ILE A 27 -7.84 9.24 3.46
CA ILE A 27 -7.19 8.30 2.52
C ILE A 27 -8.13 7.95 1.35
N LYS A 28 -9.41 7.71 1.66
CA LYS A 28 -10.46 7.38 0.68
C LYS A 28 -10.65 8.48 -0.36
N GLY A 29 -10.67 9.74 0.07
CA GLY A 29 -10.83 10.87 -0.84
C GLY A 29 -9.62 11.05 -1.75
N VAL A 30 -8.41 11.02 -1.19
CA VAL A 30 -7.17 11.25 -1.96
C VAL A 30 -6.82 10.10 -2.91
N TYR A 31 -7.38 8.91 -2.71
CA TYR A 31 -7.15 7.74 -3.56
C TYR A 31 -8.27 7.49 -4.59
N LYS A 32 -9.32 8.32 -4.65
CA LYS A 32 -10.45 8.12 -5.56
C LYS A 32 -9.98 7.88 -7.00
N ASP A 33 -9.21 8.80 -7.57
CA ASP A 33 -8.76 8.71 -8.96
C ASP A 33 -7.75 7.57 -9.17
N LEU A 34 -6.98 7.23 -8.13
CA LEU A 34 -6.04 6.13 -8.17
C LEU A 34 -6.76 4.78 -8.19
N SER A 35 -7.85 4.65 -7.44
CA SER A 35 -8.73 3.48 -7.45
C SER A 35 -9.39 3.28 -8.82
N VAL A 36 -9.92 4.35 -9.42
CA VAL A 36 -10.45 4.33 -10.81
C VAL A 36 -9.37 3.86 -11.79
N MET A 37 -8.15 4.40 -11.69
CA MET A 37 -7.04 3.99 -12.56
C MET A 37 -6.74 2.49 -12.45
N HIS A 38 -6.67 1.94 -11.23
CA HIS A 38 -6.38 0.52 -11.04
C HIS A 38 -7.51 -0.40 -11.52
N SER A 39 -8.75 0.03 -11.35
CA SER A 39 -9.96 -0.70 -11.79
C SER A 39 -10.13 -0.63 -13.32
N GLU A 40 -10.30 0.56 -13.87
CA GLU A 40 -10.80 0.78 -15.23
C GLU A 40 -9.71 0.81 -16.30
N LYS A 41 -8.46 1.10 -15.94
CA LYS A 41 -7.35 1.24 -16.91
C LYS A 41 -6.33 0.13 -16.80
N LEU A 42 -5.98 -0.25 -15.58
CA LEU A 42 -4.95 -1.27 -15.33
C LEU A 42 -5.54 -2.65 -15.10
N HIS A 43 -6.85 -2.74 -14.80
CA HIS A 43 -7.57 -3.98 -14.55
C HIS A 43 -6.87 -4.89 -13.52
N VAL A 44 -6.32 -4.27 -12.46
CA VAL A 44 -5.67 -5.00 -11.37
C VAL A 44 -6.75 -5.62 -10.50
N ASP A 45 -6.77 -6.94 -10.34
CA ASP A 45 -7.69 -7.60 -9.39
C ASP A 45 -7.49 -7.03 -7.97
N PRO A 46 -8.56 -6.58 -7.28
CA PRO A 46 -8.46 -5.93 -5.97
C PRO A 46 -7.82 -6.81 -4.89
N ASP A 47 -7.84 -8.15 -5.01
CA ASP A 47 -7.18 -9.04 -4.07
C ASP A 47 -5.65 -8.90 -4.10
N ASN A 48 -5.08 -8.44 -5.23
CA ASN A 48 -3.64 -8.22 -5.36
C ASN A 48 -3.12 -7.09 -4.44
N PHE A 49 -3.96 -6.14 -4.03
CA PHE A 49 -3.56 -5.12 -3.08
C PHE A 49 -3.23 -5.71 -1.70
N ARG A 50 -3.99 -6.72 -1.28
CA ARG A 50 -3.72 -7.44 -0.03
C ARG A 50 -2.43 -8.23 -0.13
N LEU A 51 -2.21 -8.94 -1.24
CA LEU A 51 -0.97 -9.69 -1.46
C LEU A 51 0.26 -8.78 -1.41
N LEU A 52 0.20 -7.62 -2.06
CA LEU A 52 1.29 -6.65 -2.01
C LEU A 52 1.46 -6.06 -0.60
N SER A 53 0.37 -5.77 0.11
CA SER A 53 0.41 -5.27 1.50
C SER A 53 1.13 -6.25 2.45
N ASP A 54 0.88 -7.55 2.29
CA ASP A 54 1.55 -8.59 3.07
C ASP A 54 3.05 -8.65 2.74
N CYS A 55 3.42 -8.60 1.45
CA CYS A 55 4.81 -8.54 1.03
C CYS A 55 5.56 -7.32 1.59
N ILE A 56 4.94 -6.14 1.55
CA ILE A 56 5.54 -4.92 2.12
C ILE A 56 5.73 -5.09 3.63
N THR A 57 4.75 -5.67 4.33
CA THR A 57 4.83 -5.93 5.77
C THR A 57 6.02 -6.84 6.12
N VAL A 58 6.23 -7.92 5.36
CA VAL A 58 7.38 -8.82 5.55
C VAL A 58 8.70 -8.07 5.36
N VAL A 59 8.84 -7.28 4.30
CA VAL A 59 10.07 -6.53 4.01
C VAL A 59 10.35 -5.46 5.07
N VAL A 60 9.31 -4.78 5.57
CA VAL A 60 9.42 -3.82 6.67
C VAL A 60 9.86 -4.53 7.96
N ALA A 61 9.25 -5.67 8.29
CA ALA A 61 9.62 -6.47 9.46
C ALA A 61 11.08 -6.93 9.40
N GLU A 62 11.52 -7.45 8.25
CA GLU A 62 12.92 -7.86 8.01
C GLU A 62 13.88 -6.67 8.16
N LYS A 63 13.52 -5.52 7.57
CA LYS A 63 14.39 -4.34 7.53
C LYS A 63 14.62 -3.72 8.91
N PHE A 64 13.58 -3.67 9.74
CA PHE A 64 13.60 -2.98 11.03
C PHE A 64 13.88 -3.92 12.21
N GLY A 65 13.62 -5.22 12.05
CA GLY A 65 13.81 -6.22 13.10
C GLY A 65 12.83 -6.05 14.27
N PRO A 66 12.80 -7.02 15.20
CA PRO A 66 11.77 -7.10 16.25
C PRO A 66 11.87 -5.99 17.31
N HIS A 67 13.02 -5.32 17.42
CA HIS A 67 13.20 -4.22 18.36
C HIS A 67 12.48 -2.94 17.93
N VAL A 68 12.27 -2.76 16.63
CA VAL A 68 11.59 -1.58 16.05
C VAL A 68 10.21 -1.96 15.53
N PHE A 69 10.08 -3.08 14.84
CA PHE A 69 8.80 -3.61 14.37
C PHE A 69 8.18 -4.52 15.43
N THR A 70 7.79 -3.92 16.56
CA THR A 70 7.13 -4.61 17.68
C THR A 70 5.72 -5.07 17.28
N PRO A 71 5.06 -5.93 18.08
CA PRO A 71 3.67 -6.30 17.84
C PRO A 71 2.71 -5.10 17.74
N GLU A 72 2.90 -4.05 18.56
CA GLU A 72 2.07 -2.84 18.48
C GLU A 72 2.31 -2.07 17.17
N VAL A 73 3.56 -1.97 16.72
CA VAL A 73 3.92 -1.33 15.45
C VAL A 73 3.35 -2.13 14.28
N GLN A 74 3.42 -3.47 14.33
CA GLN A 74 2.83 -4.33 13.32
C GLN A 74 1.31 -4.16 13.25
N GLU A 75 0.62 -4.09 14.39
CA GLU A 75 -0.82 -3.87 14.43
C GLU A 75 -1.20 -2.53 13.79
N ALA A 76 -0.50 -1.45 14.15
CA ALA A 76 -0.72 -0.12 13.57
C ALA A 76 -0.45 -0.11 12.06
N TRP A 77 0.64 -0.75 11.63
CA TRP A 77 1.03 -0.88 10.24
C TRP A 77 -0.02 -1.65 9.41
N GLN A 78 -0.49 -2.79 9.92
CA GLN A 78 -1.53 -3.58 9.26
C GLN A 78 -2.86 -2.84 9.18
N LYS A 79 -3.27 -2.14 10.25
CA LYS A 79 -4.47 -1.27 10.21
C LYS A 79 -4.35 -0.20 9.12
N PHE A 80 -3.20 0.46 9.01
CA PHE A 80 -2.94 1.45 7.96
C PHE A 80 -3.05 0.83 6.55
N LEU A 81 -2.39 -0.30 6.30
CA LEU A 81 -2.43 -0.98 5.00
C LEU A 81 -3.82 -1.51 4.63
N ASN A 82 -4.62 -1.93 5.63
CA ASN A 82 -6.01 -2.32 5.41
C ASN A 82 -6.87 -1.13 4.94
N VAL A 83 -6.67 0.07 5.51
CA VAL A 83 -7.36 1.28 5.06
C VAL A 83 -6.91 1.68 3.65
N VAL A 84 -5.61 1.58 3.35
CA VAL A 84 -5.06 1.81 2.00
C VAL A 84 -5.68 0.87 0.98
N THR A 85 -5.68 -0.43 1.26
CA THR A 85 -6.27 -1.46 0.40
C THR A 85 -7.76 -1.21 0.19
N SER A 86 -8.51 -0.94 1.27
CA SER A 86 -9.93 -0.61 1.20
C SER A 86 -10.22 0.62 0.33
N ALA A 87 -9.37 1.65 0.40
CA ALA A 87 -9.51 2.86 -0.42
C ALA A 87 -9.19 2.60 -1.90
N LEU A 88 -8.16 1.81 -2.20
CA LEU A 88 -7.78 1.44 -3.56
C LEU A 88 -8.81 0.53 -4.24
N SER A 89 -9.48 -0.35 -3.49
CA SER A 89 -10.52 -1.23 -4.04
C SER A 89 -11.90 -0.55 -4.16
N ARG A 90 -12.06 0.71 -3.76
CA ARG A 90 -13.38 1.33 -3.59
C ARG A 90 -14.13 1.62 -4.89
N GLN A 91 -13.44 1.89 -5.99
CA GLN A 91 -14.04 2.23 -7.30
C GLN A 91 -14.09 1.01 -8.24
N TYR A 92 -14.04 -0.19 -7.68
CA TYR A 92 -14.26 -1.44 -8.41
C TYR A 92 -15.76 -1.72 -8.51
N HIS A 93 -16.17 -2.39 -9.60
CA HIS A 93 -17.56 -2.76 -9.88
C HIS A 93 -17.80 -4.25 -9.65
#